data_AF-A0A7S2JD69-F1
#
_entry.id   AF-A0A7S2JD69-F1
#
_cell.length_a   1.000
_cell.length_b   1.000
_cell.length_c   1.000
_cell.angle_alpha   90.00
_cell.angle_beta   90.00
_cell.angle_gamma   90.00
#
_symmetry.space_group_name_H-M   'P 1'
#
loop_
_entity.id
_entity.type
_entity.pdbx_description
1 polymer ?
#
loop_
_entity_poly.entity_id
_entity_poly.type
_entity_poly.pdbx_seq_one_letter_code
_entity_poly.pdbx_strand_id
1 'polypeptide(L)'
;ARRLRLPRTNRRLRRRGSAGIGMLTGPALLLHSTLLIGRARPPILSAANAEKMYRRAEFWDPDTCTLLDIANVLGRWESASEWRERTEFAVAKAKRKEDMALGATKGRYDMAQRMGVVERVALQQNVAKLPFTNAQLAASFGMSTDDFNAMPLSSGAINVVFDALSESKSGLLDLEVCDRRRRLFFTPDGALDEGAIAAGLYKSRALVLFSWLFYGKGRIYGFAVF
;
A
#
# COMPACT_ATOMS: atom_id res chain seq x y z
N ALA A 1 19.53 -36.55 35.02
CA ALA A 1 19.90 -36.18 36.40
C ALA A 1 21.01 -35.13 36.40
N ARG A 2 20.71 -33.88 36.78
CA ARG A 2 21.58 -32.96 37.55
C ARG A 2 20.90 -31.59 37.63
N ARG A 3 20.30 -31.32 38.80
CA ARG A 3 19.86 -30.00 39.27
C ARG A 3 21.05 -29.29 39.91
N LEU A 4 21.24 -28.01 39.63
CA LEU A 4 22.04 -27.07 40.44
C LEU A 4 21.33 -25.71 40.40
N ARG A 5 20.41 -25.45 41.34
CA ARG A 5 20.56 -24.66 42.58
C ARG A 5 21.01 -23.20 42.37
N LEU A 6 20.04 -22.31 42.55
CA LEU A 6 20.14 -20.87 42.81
C LEU A 6 20.92 -20.56 44.11
N PRO A 7 21.40 -19.31 44.26
CA PRO A 7 21.44 -18.64 45.55
C PRO A 7 20.39 -17.50 45.65
N ARG A 8 19.79 -17.42 46.85
CA ARG A 8 18.91 -16.37 47.38
C ARG A 8 19.76 -15.29 48.06
N THR A 9 19.30 -14.03 48.02
CA THR A 9 19.36 -13.03 49.13
C THR A 9 18.45 -11.84 48.78
N ASN A 10 17.25 -11.69 49.37
CA ASN A 10 16.88 -10.99 50.62
C ASN A 10 17.46 -9.56 50.80
N ARG A 11 16.61 -8.54 50.68
CA ARG A 11 16.58 -7.43 51.66
C ARG A 11 15.21 -6.76 51.77
N ARG A 12 14.65 -6.86 52.98
CA ARG A 12 13.50 -6.12 53.50
C ARG A 12 13.93 -4.73 53.95
N LEU A 13 13.07 -3.74 53.74
CA LEU A 13 12.86 -2.54 54.57
C LEU A 13 11.33 -2.32 54.54
N ARG A 14 10.52 -2.62 55.57
CA ARG A 14 10.28 -1.89 56.84
C ARG A 14 10.18 -0.36 56.62
N ARG A 15 9.22 0.41 57.15
CA ARG A 15 7.96 0.24 57.91
C ARG A 15 7.50 1.68 58.29
N ARG A 16 6.24 1.83 58.72
CA ARG A 16 5.56 3.00 59.41
C ARG A 16 4.95 4.03 58.44
N GLY A 17 3.65 4.35 58.50
CA GLY A 17 2.79 4.78 59.64
C GLY A 17 2.60 6.30 59.48
N SER A 18 1.46 6.98 59.61
CA SER A 18 0.20 6.86 60.38
C SER A 18 -0.88 7.76 59.73
N ALA A 19 -2.17 7.41 59.77
CA ALA A 19 -3.23 7.97 60.63
C ALA A 19 -3.56 9.48 60.49
N GLY A 20 -4.85 9.77 60.29
CA GLY A 20 -5.53 11.09 60.33
C GLY A 20 -6.73 11.05 59.37
N ILE A 21 -7.93 10.61 59.73
CA ILE A 21 -8.98 11.28 60.53
C ILE A 21 -9.19 12.74 60.10
N GLY A 22 -10.33 12.97 59.43
CA GLY A 22 -10.83 14.27 59.01
C GLY A 22 -12.21 14.14 58.37
N MET A 23 -13.21 13.74 59.16
CA MET A 23 -14.63 13.96 58.86
C MET A 23 -14.88 15.46 58.82
N LEU A 24 -15.41 15.99 57.71
CA LEU A 24 -16.20 17.22 57.70
C LEU A 24 -17.29 17.09 56.63
N THR A 25 -18.51 16.99 57.14
CA THR A 25 -19.81 17.06 56.47
C THR A 25 -20.07 18.46 55.90
N GLY A 26 -20.57 18.52 54.67
CA GLY A 26 -21.17 19.72 54.07
C GLY A 26 -21.98 19.35 52.83
N PRO A 27 -23.26 19.73 52.71
CA PRO A 27 -24.14 19.26 51.64
C PRO A 27 -24.18 20.20 50.42
N ALA A 28 -24.78 19.68 49.35
CA ALA A 28 -25.34 20.38 48.19
C ALA A 28 -24.36 20.84 47.10
N LEU A 29 -24.41 20.14 45.95
CA LEU A 29 -25.06 20.68 44.74
C LEU A 29 -25.08 19.61 43.64
N LEU A 30 -26.29 19.20 43.28
CA LEU A 30 -26.59 18.45 42.07
C LEU A 30 -26.25 19.32 40.85
N LEU A 31 -25.26 18.89 40.06
CA LEU A 31 -25.09 19.29 38.68
C LEU A 31 -25.00 18.01 37.86
N HIS A 32 -26.14 17.62 37.28
CA HIS A 32 -26.18 16.69 36.17
C HIS A 32 -25.52 17.40 34.97
N SER A 33 -24.20 17.24 34.84
CA SER A 33 -23.50 17.56 33.60
C SER A 33 -23.81 16.46 32.59
N THR A 34 -24.85 16.67 31.80
CA THR A 34 -25.08 15.95 30.55
C THR A 34 -23.90 16.25 29.63
N LEU A 35 -22.88 15.41 29.68
CA LEU A 35 -21.80 15.40 28.70
C LEU A 35 -22.42 14.95 27.37
N LEU A 36 -22.85 15.94 26.58
CA LEU A 36 -22.93 15.81 25.14
C LEU A 36 -21.56 15.36 24.66
N ILE A 37 -21.43 14.07 24.38
CA ILE A 37 -20.32 13.51 23.61
C ILE A 37 -20.45 14.12 22.22
N GLY A 38 -19.89 15.31 22.05
CA GLY A 38 -19.61 15.86 20.73
C GLY A 38 -18.74 14.83 20.02
N ARG A 39 -19.22 14.31 18.90
CA ARG A 39 -18.38 13.60 17.94
C ARG A 39 -17.19 14.50 17.65
N ALA A 40 -16.05 14.20 18.25
CA ALA A 40 -14.79 14.81 17.87
C ALA A 40 -14.65 14.57 16.37
N ARG A 41 -14.66 15.66 15.58
CA ARG A 41 -14.21 15.56 14.19
C ARG A 41 -12.80 14.98 14.27
N PRO A 42 -12.52 13.87 13.57
CA PRO A 42 -11.15 13.39 13.49
C PRO A 42 -10.28 14.55 12.98
N PRO A 43 -9.03 14.67 13.46
CA PRO A 43 -8.10 15.64 12.91
C PRO A 43 -8.07 15.48 11.39
N ILE A 44 -8.22 16.60 10.67
CA ILE A 44 -8.13 16.61 9.21
C ILE A 44 -6.67 16.30 8.87
N LEU A 45 -6.37 15.02 8.68
CA LEU A 45 -5.12 14.53 8.13
C LEU A 45 -5.15 14.88 6.64
N SER A 46 -5.02 16.16 6.27
CA SER A 46 -5.23 16.57 4.88
C SER A 46 -4.31 15.79 3.95
N ALA A 47 -4.87 14.89 3.14
CA ALA A 47 -4.21 14.38 1.96
C ALA A 47 -3.82 15.60 1.11
N ALA A 48 -2.56 15.64 0.70
CA ALA A 48 -2.14 16.62 -0.29
C ALA A 48 -2.89 16.34 -1.61
N ASN A 49 -3.16 17.41 -2.36
CA ASN A 49 -4.12 17.53 -3.47
C ASN A 49 -4.69 16.20 -4.04
N ALA A 50 -5.89 15.81 -3.59
CA ALA A 50 -6.56 14.57 -4.01
C ALA A 50 -6.78 14.46 -5.53
N GLU A 51 -6.96 15.59 -6.21
CA GLU A 51 -7.20 15.67 -7.65
C GLU A 51 -5.91 15.63 -8.48
N LYS A 52 -4.74 15.58 -7.84
CA LYS A 52 -3.46 15.53 -8.54
C LYS A 52 -3.40 14.34 -9.49
N MET A 53 -3.05 14.62 -10.74
CA MET A 53 -3.04 13.63 -11.81
C MET A 53 -1.70 12.89 -11.90
N TYR A 54 -1.79 11.57 -11.97
CA TYR A 54 -0.69 10.65 -12.22
C TYR A 54 -0.89 9.94 -13.55
N ARG A 55 0.23 9.57 -14.17
CA ARG A 55 0.28 8.85 -15.46
C ARG A 55 1.16 7.62 -15.34
N ARG A 56 0.91 6.65 -16.19
CA ARG A 56 1.72 5.44 -16.37
C ARG A 56 3.21 5.73 -16.55
N ALA A 57 4.04 4.72 -16.30
CA ALA A 57 5.44 4.74 -16.69
C ALA A 57 5.62 4.55 -18.21
N GLU A 58 4.73 3.78 -18.83
CA GLU A 58 4.61 3.66 -20.27
C GLU A 58 3.97 4.92 -20.85
N PHE A 59 4.80 5.84 -21.36
CA PHE A 59 4.36 7.18 -21.77
C PHE A 59 3.47 7.21 -23.04
N TRP A 60 3.32 6.09 -23.73
CA TRP A 60 2.39 5.92 -24.86
C TRP A 60 0.99 5.45 -24.42
N ASP A 61 0.82 5.02 -23.17
CA ASP A 61 -0.47 4.68 -22.59
C ASP A 61 -1.17 5.98 -22.12
N PRO A 62 -2.35 6.33 -22.67
CA PRO A 62 -3.05 7.57 -22.31
C PRO A 62 -3.69 7.52 -20.91
N ASP A 63 -3.74 6.36 -20.25
CA ASP A 63 -4.41 6.20 -18.97
C ASP A 63 -3.82 7.12 -17.88
N THR A 64 -4.70 7.84 -17.20
CA THR A 64 -4.39 8.70 -16.06
C THR A 64 -5.25 8.32 -14.84
N CYS A 65 -4.81 8.73 -13.65
CA CYS A 65 -5.56 8.52 -12.41
C CYS A 65 -5.23 9.61 -11.39
N THR A 66 -6.16 9.88 -10.48
CA THR A 66 -5.98 10.85 -9.39
C THR A 66 -5.22 10.23 -8.21
N LEU A 67 -4.74 11.07 -7.29
CA LEU A 67 -4.19 10.58 -6.02
C LEU A 67 -5.25 9.81 -5.21
N LEU A 68 -6.51 10.25 -5.28
CA LEU A 68 -7.63 9.55 -4.66
C LEU A 68 -7.82 8.14 -5.22
N ASP A 69 -7.68 7.95 -6.54
CA ASP A 69 -7.74 6.62 -7.15
C ASP A 69 -6.58 5.71 -6.70
N ILE A 70 -5.38 6.29 -6.55
CA ILE A 70 -4.20 5.58 -6.01
C ILE A 70 -4.47 5.14 -4.57
N ALA A 71 -5.05 6.01 -3.74
CA ALA A 71 -5.46 5.68 -2.38
C ALA A 71 -6.46 4.52 -2.35
N ASN A 72 -7.47 4.53 -3.23
CA ASN A 72 -8.45 3.46 -3.36
C ASN A 72 -7.78 2.10 -3.66
N VAL A 73 -6.77 2.06 -4.52
CA VAL A 73 -6.00 0.83 -4.80
C VAL A 73 -5.19 0.38 -3.58
N LEU A 74 -4.42 1.28 -2.96
CA LEU A 74 -3.48 0.95 -1.88
C LEU A 74 -4.17 0.59 -0.55
N GLY A 75 -5.37 1.13 -0.31
CA GLY A 75 -6.14 0.86 0.90
C GLY A 75 -6.90 -0.47 0.91
N ARG A 76 -6.83 -1.25 -0.17
CA ARG A 76 -7.52 -2.55 -0.33
C ARG A 76 -6.69 -3.77 0.04
N TRP A 77 -5.40 -3.60 0.26
CA TRP A 77 -4.49 -4.71 0.57
C TRP A 77 -3.35 -4.21 1.43
N GLU A 78 -2.85 -5.07 2.30
CA GLU A 78 -1.72 -4.81 3.19
C GLU A 78 -0.44 -5.51 2.69
N SER A 79 -0.62 -6.72 2.14
CA SER A 79 0.44 -7.55 1.58
C SER A 79 0.12 -8.04 0.17
N ALA A 80 1.18 -8.13 -0.64
CA ALA A 80 1.13 -8.64 -1.99
C ALA A 80 0.67 -10.11 -2.07
N SER A 81 0.75 -10.86 -0.96
CA SER A 81 0.20 -12.22 -0.90
C SER A 81 -1.32 -12.28 -1.05
N GLU A 82 -2.04 -11.20 -0.75
CA GLU A 82 -3.52 -11.18 -0.79
C GLU A 82 -4.08 -11.23 -2.21
N TRP A 83 -3.30 -10.78 -3.20
CA TRP A 83 -3.74 -10.68 -4.60
C TRP A 83 -2.87 -11.46 -5.59
N ARG A 84 -1.83 -12.17 -5.12
CA ARG A 84 -0.85 -12.88 -5.97
C ARG A 84 -1.43 -14.02 -6.81
N GLU A 85 -2.52 -14.62 -6.37
CA GLU A 85 -3.09 -15.83 -6.99
C GLU A 85 -4.16 -15.45 -8.00
N ARG A 86 -4.17 -16.07 -9.17
CA ARG A 86 -5.20 -15.81 -10.18
C ARG A 86 -5.77 -17.08 -10.78
N THR A 87 -7.03 -16.98 -11.19
CA THR A 87 -7.80 -18.08 -11.78
C THR A 87 -8.11 -17.87 -13.26
N GLU A 88 -7.91 -16.65 -13.78
CA GLU A 88 -8.25 -16.27 -15.15
C GLU A 88 -6.98 -16.15 -16.01
N PHE A 89 -6.94 -16.91 -17.11
CA PHE A 89 -5.77 -17.04 -17.97
C PHE A 89 -6.12 -16.80 -19.44
N ALA A 90 -5.31 -15.98 -20.12
CA ALA A 90 -5.44 -15.76 -21.55
C ALA A 90 -4.85 -16.93 -22.35
N VAL A 91 -5.50 -17.27 -23.47
CA VAL A 91 -4.96 -18.18 -24.49
C VAL A 91 -4.24 -17.33 -25.53
N ALA A 92 -2.90 -17.38 -25.54
CA ALA A 92 -2.11 -16.60 -26.49
C ALA A 92 -2.32 -17.10 -27.93
N LYS A 93 -3.03 -16.32 -28.77
CA LYS A 93 -3.32 -16.67 -30.17
C LYS A 93 -2.15 -16.41 -31.14
N ALA A 94 -1.08 -15.71 -30.74
CA ALA A 94 0.15 -15.58 -31.53
C ALA A 94 1.37 -15.21 -30.65
N LYS A 95 2.52 -15.89 -30.85
CA LYS A 95 3.76 -15.73 -30.07
C LYS A 95 4.55 -14.42 -30.31
N ARG A 96 4.15 -13.56 -31.26
CA ARG A 96 5.02 -12.49 -31.83
C ARG A 96 4.60 -11.04 -31.61
N LYS A 97 3.48 -10.75 -30.93
CA LYS A 97 3.16 -9.39 -30.48
C LYS A 97 3.36 -9.32 -28.96
N GLU A 98 4.17 -8.36 -28.50
CA GLU A 98 4.26 -7.96 -27.10
C GLU A 98 2.91 -7.35 -26.69
N ASP A 99 1.94 -8.22 -26.46
CA ASP A 99 0.60 -7.85 -26.03
C ASP A 99 0.47 -8.24 -24.55
N MET A 100 -0.30 -7.48 -23.77
CA MET A 100 -0.57 -7.78 -22.35
C MET A 100 -1.11 -9.21 -22.16
N ALA A 101 -1.73 -9.77 -23.21
CA ALA A 101 -2.18 -11.16 -23.31
C ALA A 101 -1.06 -12.21 -23.09
N LEU A 102 0.19 -11.91 -23.41
CA LEU A 102 1.32 -12.82 -23.11
C LEU A 102 1.60 -12.89 -21.60
N GLY A 103 1.47 -11.76 -20.91
CA GLY A 103 1.59 -11.69 -19.44
C GLY A 103 0.46 -12.43 -18.73
N ALA A 104 -0.73 -12.46 -19.32
CA ALA A 104 -1.90 -13.12 -18.74
C ALA A 104 -1.97 -14.66 -18.97
N THR A 105 -0.95 -15.28 -19.58
CA THR A 105 -0.95 -16.74 -19.83
C THR A 105 -0.74 -17.55 -18.55
N LYS A 106 -1.21 -18.81 -18.54
CA LYS A 106 -0.99 -19.75 -17.43
C LYS A 106 0.50 -20.06 -17.21
N GLY A 107 1.28 -20.21 -18.29
CA GLY A 107 2.72 -20.48 -18.18
C GLY A 107 3.50 -19.35 -17.48
N ARG A 108 3.09 -18.07 -17.68
CA ARG A 108 3.67 -16.94 -16.95
C ARG A 108 3.32 -16.98 -15.46
N TYR A 109 2.09 -17.29 -15.13
CA TYR A 109 1.65 -17.49 -13.75
C TYR A 109 2.44 -18.59 -13.05
N ASP A 110 2.53 -19.78 -13.64
CA ASP A 110 3.23 -20.93 -13.03
C ASP A 110 4.72 -20.63 -12.83
N MET A 111 5.32 -19.83 -13.72
CA MET A 111 6.69 -19.31 -13.54
C MET A 111 6.75 -18.31 -12.39
N ALA A 112 5.85 -17.33 -12.31
CA ALA A 112 5.82 -16.34 -11.24
C ALA A 112 5.67 -17.00 -9.86
N GLN A 113 4.76 -17.98 -9.74
CA GLN A 113 4.57 -18.74 -8.49
C GLN A 113 5.83 -19.51 -8.08
N ARG A 114 6.52 -20.16 -9.03
CA ARG A 114 7.79 -20.87 -8.76
C ARG A 114 8.91 -19.95 -8.30
N MET A 115 8.93 -18.72 -8.82
CA MET A 115 9.94 -17.71 -8.48
C MET A 115 9.60 -16.94 -7.20
N GLY A 116 8.40 -17.11 -6.62
CA GLY A 116 7.95 -16.33 -5.47
C GLY A 116 7.71 -14.85 -5.78
N VAL A 117 7.34 -14.52 -7.02
CA VAL A 117 7.08 -13.14 -7.45
C VAL A 117 5.60 -12.92 -7.74
N VAL A 118 5.14 -11.69 -7.61
CA VAL A 118 3.80 -11.24 -7.98
C VAL A 118 3.78 -10.60 -9.36
N GLU A 119 2.63 -10.69 -10.04
CA GLU A 119 2.43 -10.21 -11.40
C GLU A 119 1.46 -9.02 -11.45
N ARG A 120 1.68 -8.09 -12.38
CA ARG A 120 0.74 -6.98 -12.64
C ARG A 120 -0.68 -7.47 -12.93
N VAL A 121 -0.80 -8.53 -13.74
CA VAL A 121 -2.09 -9.11 -14.12
C VAL A 121 -2.83 -9.66 -12.90
N ALA A 122 -2.12 -10.21 -11.92
CA ALA A 122 -2.73 -10.69 -10.68
C ALA A 122 -3.32 -9.52 -9.89
N LEU A 123 -2.59 -8.40 -9.76
CA LEU A 123 -3.13 -7.19 -9.12
C LEU A 123 -4.39 -6.68 -9.86
N GLN A 124 -4.35 -6.60 -11.19
CA GLN A 124 -5.47 -6.16 -12.03
C GLN A 124 -6.74 -7.01 -11.84
N GLN A 125 -6.59 -8.33 -11.69
CA GLN A 125 -7.73 -9.25 -11.56
C GLN A 125 -8.31 -9.31 -10.14
N ASN A 126 -7.51 -9.01 -9.12
CA ASN A 126 -7.86 -9.33 -7.74
C ASN A 126 -8.07 -8.12 -6.85
N VAL A 127 -7.39 -6.99 -7.08
CA VAL A 127 -7.48 -5.85 -6.15
C VAL A 127 -8.91 -5.30 -6.04
N ALA A 128 -9.69 -5.37 -7.12
CA ALA A 128 -11.09 -4.95 -7.11
C ALA A 128 -12.03 -5.87 -6.31
N LYS A 129 -11.60 -7.10 -6.04
CA LYS A 129 -12.32 -8.07 -5.22
C LYS A 129 -12.03 -7.88 -3.74
N LEU A 130 -10.99 -7.13 -3.40
CA LEU A 130 -10.59 -6.87 -2.02
C LEU A 130 -11.33 -5.63 -1.47
N PRO A 131 -11.85 -5.70 -0.24
CA PRO A 131 -12.49 -4.56 0.40
C PRO A 131 -11.43 -3.52 0.80
N PHE A 132 -11.80 -2.24 0.74
CA PHE A 132 -11.02 -1.17 1.31
C PHE A 132 -11.09 -1.24 2.85
N THR A 133 -9.95 -1.37 3.51
CA THR A 133 -9.85 -1.60 4.97
C THR A 133 -9.08 -0.51 5.73
N ASN A 134 -8.31 0.33 5.04
CA ASN A 134 -7.43 1.31 5.69
C ASN A 134 -8.19 2.58 6.13
N ALA A 135 -8.77 2.56 7.32
CA ALA A 135 -9.54 3.69 7.86
C ALA A 135 -8.73 4.99 8.03
N GLN A 136 -7.44 4.90 8.32
CA GLN A 136 -6.57 6.08 8.46
C GLN A 136 -6.35 6.76 7.11
N LEU A 137 -6.06 5.97 6.08
CA LEU A 137 -5.96 6.46 4.72
C LEU A 137 -7.28 7.10 4.28
N ALA A 138 -8.43 6.46 4.56
CA ALA A 138 -9.73 7.04 4.21
C ALA A 138 -9.96 8.40 4.87
N ALA A 139 -9.68 8.48 6.18
CA ALA A 139 -9.78 9.72 6.94
C ALA A 139 -8.88 10.83 6.38
N SER A 140 -7.73 10.49 5.79
CA SER A 140 -6.85 11.49 5.19
C SER A 140 -7.45 12.19 3.97
N PHE A 141 -8.35 11.53 3.26
CA PHE A 141 -9.13 12.12 2.16
C PHE A 141 -10.48 12.68 2.62
N GLY A 142 -10.76 12.70 3.93
CA GLY A 142 -12.05 13.15 4.47
C GLY A 142 -13.22 12.20 4.15
N MET A 143 -12.91 10.93 3.85
CA MET A 143 -13.89 9.91 3.45
C MET A 143 -13.93 8.76 4.45
N SER A 144 -14.98 7.96 4.41
CA SER A 144 -15.07 6.69 5.13
C SER A 144 -14.54 5.53 4.30
N THR A 145 -14.31 4.38 4.93
CA THR A 145 -14.00 3.13 4.21
C THR A 145 -15.12 2.70 3.28
N ASP A 146 -16.38 2.99 3.65
CA ASP A 146 -17.55 2.64 2.85
C ASP A 146 -17.64 3.49 1.60
N ASP A 147 -17.28 4.79 1.69
CA ASP A 147 -17.21 5.66 0.52
C ASP A 147 -16.17 5.13 -0.48
N PHE A 148 -14.98 4.73 -0.02
CA PHE A 148 -13.96 4.12 -0.87
C PHE A 148 -14.39 2.77 -1.46
N ASN A 149 -15.15 1.96 -0.72
CA ASN A 149 -15.70 0.70 -1.22
C ASN A 149 -16.74 0.92 -2.33
N ALA A 150 -17.50 2.02 -2.27
CA ALA A 150 -18.46 2.40 -3.32
C ALA A 150 -17.79 2.97 -4.58
N MET A 151 -16.55 3.45 -4.48
CA MET A 151 -15.81 3.99 -5.62
C MET A 151 -15.36 2.90 -6.59
N PRO A 152 -15.53 3.13 -7.91
CA PRO A 152 -14.96 2.23 -8.91
C PRO A 152 -13.43 2.28 -8.89
N LEU A 153 -12.79 1.15 -9.21
CA LEU A 153 -11.35 1.10 -9.44
C LEU A 153 -11.05 1.21 -10.93
N SER A 154 -10.21 2.17 -11.30
CA SER A 154 -9.72 2.31 -12.67
C SER A 154 -8.51 1.42 -12.94
N SER A 155 -8.44 0.86 -14.14
CA SER A 155 -7.24 0.13 -14.62
C SER A 155 -5.99 1.02 -14.57
N GLY A 156 -6.15 2.30 -14.90
CA GLY A 156 -5.10 3.32 -14.84
C GLY A 156 -4.46 3.41 -13.44
N ALA A 157 -5.27 3.50 -12.38
CA ALA A 157 -4.78 3.57 -11.01
C ALA A 157 -4.01 2.31 -10.60
N ILE A 158 -4.57 1.13 -10.89
CA ILE A 158 -3.92 -0.15 -10.59
C ILE A 158 -2.54 -0.23 -11.25
N ASN A 159 -2.50 0.20 -12.51
CA ASN A 159 -1.28 0.17 -13.28
C ASN A 159 -0.24 1.19 -12.84
N VAL A 160 -0.66 2.40 -12.48
CA VAL A 160 0.21 3.44 -11.91
C VAL A 160 0.78 2.98 -10.58
N VAL A 161 -0.04 2.37 -9.70
CA VAL A 161 0.44 1.79 -8.45
C VAL A 161 1.48 0.70 -8.71
N PHE A 162 1.20 -0.23 -9.63
CA PHE A 162 2.17 -1.27 -9.95
C PHE A 162 3.45 -0.69 -10.56
N ASP A 163 3.36 0.33 -11.44
CA ASP A 163 4.53 1.01 -11.99
C ASP A 163 5.37 1.67 -10.89
N ALA A 164 4.73 2.30 -9.90
CA ALA A 164 5.43 2.90 -8.78
C ALA A 164 6.12 1.84 -7.90
N LEU A 165 5.47 0.69 -7.66
CA LEU A 165 6.00 -0.40 -6.86
C LEU A 165 7.09 -1.20 -7.55
N SER A 166 6.98 -1.43 -8.87
CA SER A 166 7.93 -2.27 -9.60
C SER A 166 9.30 -1.58 -9.73
N GLU A 167 9.32 -0.26 -9.85
CA GLU A 167 10.50 0.54 -10.21
C GLU A 167 11.24 -0.09 -11.42
N SER A 168 10.48 -0.63 -12.39
CA SER A 168 10.96 -1.54 -13.42
C SER A 168 9.97 -1.64 -14.58
N LYS A 169 10.48 -1.94 -15.80
CA LYS A 169 9.64 -2.32 -16.96
C LYS A 169 9.00 -3.71 -16.81
N SER A 170 9.50 -4.54 -15.89
CA SER A 170 8.98 -5.89 -15.66
C SER A 170 7.52 -5.84 -15.16
N GLY A 171 6.71 -6.78 -15.63
CA GLY A 171 5.40 -7.07 -15.05
C GLY A 171 5.47 -7.95 -13.79
N LEU A 172 6.67 -8.24 -13.29
CA LEU A 172 6.95 -9.10 -12.14
C LEU A 172 7.67 -8.32 -11.05
N LEU A 173 7.34 -8.58 -9.79
CA LEU A 173 7.94 -7.98 -8.61
C LEU A 173 8.03 -9.00 -7.47
N ASP A 174 9.13 -9.01 -6.73
CA ASP A 174 9.26 -9.86 -5.55
C ASP A 174 8.27 -9.44 -4.44
N LEU A 175 7.68 -10.42 -3.74
CA LEU A 175 6.67 -10.20 -2.69
C LEU A 175 7.18 -9.27 -1.59
N GLU A 176 8.35 -9.55 -1.04
CA GLU A 176 8.92 -8.78 0.08
C GLU A 176 9.32 -7.38 -0.37
N VAL A 177 9.82 -7.26 -1.61
CA VAL A 177 10.13 -5.95 -2.21
C VAL A 177 8.86 -5.12 -2.40
N CYS A 178 7.77 -5.74 -2.86
CA CYS A 178 6.47 -5.09 -3.03
C CYS A 178 5.96 -4.54 -1.70
N ASP A 179 5.90 -5.37 -0.67
CA ASP A 179 5.39 -5.00 0.64
C ASP A 179 6.26 -3.93 1.30
N ARG A 180 7.59 -4.07 1.19
CA ARG A 180 8.53 -3.06 1.70
C ARG A 180 8.33 -1.71 1.01
N ARG A 181 8.18 -1.68 -0.31
CA ARG A 181 7.97 -0.43 -1.07
C ARG A 181 6.60 0.18 -0.79
N ARG A 182 5.55 -0.63 -0.68
CA ARG A 182 4.21 -0.16 -0.28
C ARG A 182 4.27 0.61 1.03
N ARG A 183 4.97 0.09 2.05
CA ARG A 183 5.10 0.78 3.34
C ARG A 183 5.71 2.18 3.23
N LEU A 184 6.59 2.41 2.24
CA LEU A 184 7.18 3.73 2.00
C LEU A 184 6.22 4.73 1.35
N PHE A 185 5.10 4.27 0.79
CA PHE A 185 4.07 5.16 0.22
C PHE A 185 3.15 5.75 1.28
N PHE A 186 3.34 5.41 2.56
CA PHE A 186 2.58 5.96 3.65
C PHE A 186 3.46 6.83 4.54
N THR A 187 2.96 8.00 4.90
CA THR A 187 3.57 8.84 5.92
C THR A 187 3.37 8.21 7.30
N PRO A 188 4.12 8.63 8.33
CA PRO A 188 3.91 8.17 9.70
C PRO A 188 2.49 8.40 10.23
N ASP A 189 1.77 9.38 9.67
CA ASP A 189 0.40 9.73 10.03
C ASP A 189 -0.66 8.91 9.28
N GLY A 190 -0.25 7.97 8.42
CA GLY A 190 -1.14 7.08 7.66
C GLY A 190 -1.70 7.67 6.36
N ALA A 191 -1.33 8.90 6.01
CA ALA A 191 -1.65 9.51 4.70
C ALA A 191 -0.68 9.00 3.62
N LEU A 192 -0.96 9.30 2.34
CA LEU A 192 -0.04 8.96 1.25
C LEU A 192 1.16 9.90 1.20
N ASP A 193 2.35 9.32 1.02
CA ASP A 193 3.56 10.03 0.65
C ASP A 193 3.64 10.15 -0.88
N GLU A 194 3.18 11.29 -1.39
CA GLU A 194 3.24 11.61 -2.82
C GLU A 194 4.66 11.61 -3.38
N GLY A 195 5.65 11.99 -2.57
CA GLY A 195 7.06 12.05 -2.96
C GLY A 195 7.61 10.65 -3.20
N ALA A 196 7.29 9.70 -2.31
CA ALA A 196 7.67 8.30 -2.46
C ALA A 196 7.01 7.67 -3.72
N ILE A 197 5.72 7.92 -3.94
CA ILE A 197 4.99 7.45 -5.13
C ILE A 197 5.62 8.04 -6.40
N ALA A 198 5.86 9.35 -6.42
CA ALA A 198 6.46 10.03 -7.56
C ALA A 198 7.87 9.51 -7.85
N ALA A 199 8.70 9.30 -6.82
CA ALA A 199 10.04 8.74 -6.96
C ALA A 199 10.01 7.33 -7.59
N GLY A 200 9.10 6.46 -7.15
CA GLY A 200 8.90 5.14 -7.76
C GLY A 200 8.51 5.23 -9.24
N LEU A 201 7.58 6.12 -9.58
CA LEU A 201 7.17 6.36 -10.96
C LEU A 201 8.29 6.93 -11.82
N TYR A 202 9.10 7.85 -11.31
CA TYR A 202 10.25 8.40 -12.05
C TYR A 202 11.27 7.32 -12.39
N LYS A 203 11.59 6.41 -11.45
CA LYS A 203 12.48 5.27 -11.71
C LYS A 203 11.92 4.36 -12.81
N SER A 204 10.64 4.02 -12.73
CA SER A 204 9.98 3.20 -13.76
C SER A 204 9.99 3.88 -15.12
N ARG A 205 9.65 5.17 -15.20
CA ARG A 205 9.70 5.95 -16.45
C ARG A 205 11.11 5.99 -17.04
N ALA A 206 12.13 6.21 -16.22
CA ALA A 206 13.53 6.22 -16.65
C ALA A 206 13.93 4.87 -17.27
N LEU A 207 13.53 3.75 -16.65
CA LEU A 207 13.83 2.41 -17.17
C LEU A 207 13.00 2.06 -18.41
N VAL A 208 11.75 2.49 -18.50
CA VAL A 208 10.93 2.33 -19.71
C VAL A 208 11.57 3.09 -20.86
N LEU A 209 11.98 4.35 -20.64
CA LEU A 209 12.68 5.17 -21.64
C LEU A 209 14.02 4.54 -22.06
N PHE A 210 14.83 4.12 -21.08
CA PHE A 210 16.11 3.44 -21.33
C PHE A 210 15.90 2.16 -22.15
N SER A 211 14.96 1.31 -21.74
CA SER A 211 14.63 0.08 -22.46
C SER A 211 14.14 0.37 -23.88
N TRP A 212 13.30 1.38 -24.07
CA TRP A 212 12.78 1.76 -25.37
C TRP A 212 13.88 2.29 -26.32
N LEU A 213 14.81 3.11 -25.80
CA LEU A 213 15.91 3.71 -26.56
C LEU A 213 16.97 2.68 -26.98
N PHE A 214 17.33 1.78 -26.07
CA PHE A 214 18.46 0.86 -26.26
C PHE A 214 18.06 -0.54 -26.74
N TYR A 215 16.94 -1.07 -26.27
CA TYR A 215 16.48 -2.43 -26.61
C TYR A 215 15.17 -2.45 -27.41
N GLY A 216 14.47 -1.32 -27.49
CA GLY A 216 13.20 -1.19 -28.18
C GLY A 216 13.34 -0.62 -29.60
N LYS A 217 12.27 0.04 -30.04
CA LYS A 217 12.17 0.62 -31.39
C LYS A 217 13.03 1.88 -31.59
N GLY A 218 13.63 2.44 -30.53
CA GLY A 218 14.51 3.61 -30.59
C GLY A 218 15.93 3.35 -31.11
N ARG A 219 16.31 2.07 -31.29
CA ARG A 219 17.57 1.55 -31.90
C ARG A 219 18.75 2.55 -32.01
N ILE A 220 19.36 2.92 -30.88
CA ILE A 220 20.72 3.54 -30.90
C ILE A 220 21.81 2.45 -30.99
N TYR A 221 21.64 1.29 -30.36
CA TYR A 221 22.61 0.18 -30.46
C TYR A 221 22.66 -0.53 -31.82
N GLY A 222 21.71 -0.25 -32.72
CA GLY A 222 21.76 -0.75 -34.10
C GLY A 222 22.85 -0.09 -34.96
N PHE A 223 23.37 1.08 -34.54
CA PHE A 223 24.38 1.84 -35.27
C PHE A 223 25.82 1.65 -34.77
N ALA A 224 26.02 1.07 -33.58
CA ALA A 224 27.35 0.91 -32.96
C ALA A 224 27.96 -0.49 -33.13
N VAL A 225 27.30 -1.39 -33.87
CA VAL A 225 27.76 -2.77 -34.14
C VAL A 225 27.80 -3.05 -35.65
N PHE A 226 28.15 -2.03 -36.45
CA PHE A 226 28.59 -2.17 -37.84
C PHE A 226 29.90 -1.40 -38.04
#